data_AF-A0A925SR33-F1
#
_entry.id   AF-A0A925SR33-F1
#
_cell.length_a   1.000
_cell.length_b   1.000
_cell.length_c   1.000
_cell.angle_alpha   90.00
_cell.angle_beta   90.00
_cell.angle_gamma   90.00
#
_symmetry.space_group_name_H-M   'P 1'
#
loop_
_entity.id
_entity.type
_entity.pdbx_description
1 polymer ?
#
loop_
_entity_poly.entity_id
_entity_poly.type
_entity_poly.pdbx_seq_one_letter_code
_entity_poly.pdbx_strand_id
1 'polypeptide(L)'
;MSEDLKTAAIAAENTRPGASVRGGGQELSSATATVPEAEPAPLRAYPTKLFVEATTRCNLGCFMCVKQTDGCGMSEGDLTPETFAALEPAFAQLEALVLNGVGEPLLNPHLETFIRRAKSSMPAAGWIGFQSNGLLMTYSRALSLVEAGLDKICLSIDAASPETFRKVREGGELLAIEKAFTALA
;
A
#
# COMPACT_ATOMS: atom_id res chain seq x y z
N MET A 1 18.32 44.95 13.78
CA MET A 1 19.72 44.66 13.40
C MET A 1 20.40 44.04 14.61
N SER A 2 21.28 43.05 14.36
CA SER A 2 21.89 42.04 15.25
C SER A 2 20.98 40.83 15.53
N GLU A 3 20.93 39.81 14.67
CA GLU A 3 21.93 38.73 14.42
C GLU A 3 22.31 37.93 15.68
N ASP A 4 21.75 36.71 15.73
CA ASP A 4 22.38 35.40 15.94
C ASP A 4 23.47 35.19 17.01
N LEU A 5 23.31 34.15 17.85
CA LEU A 5 24.05 32.86 17.75
C LEU A 5 23.98 31.99 19.04
N LYS A 6 23.92 30.66 18.82
CA LYS A 6 24.31 29.50 19.66
C LYS A 6 23.30 29.02 20.72
N THR A 7 22.60 27.90 20.54
CA THR A 7 23.04 26.47 20.56
C THR A 7 23.73 26.03 21.86
N ALA A 8 23.02 25.27 22.69
CA ALA A 8 23.59 24.18 23.50
C ALA A 8 22.47 23.26 24.02
N ALA A 9 22.61 21.97 23.72
CA ALA A 9 21.78 20.87 24.20
C ALA A 9 22.09 20.55 25.66
N ILE A 10 21.08 20.15 26.46
CA ILE A 10 21.28 19.35 27.67
C ILE A 10 20.13 18.34 27.78
N ALA A 11 20.51 17.06 27.74
CA ALA A 11 19.69 15.90 27.99
C ALA A 11 19.19 15.89 29.45
N ALA A 12 17.92 15.55 29.67
CA ALA A 12 17.39 15.27 30.99
C ALA A 12 17.11 13.77 31.13
N GLU A 13 17.98 13.12 31.90
CA GLU A 13 17.81 11.79 32.47
C GLU A 13 16.57 11.75 33.38
N ASN A 14 15.73 10.72 33.24
CA ASN A 14 14.68 10.40 34.19
C ASN A 14 14.97 9.03 34.80
N THR A 15 15.75 9.05 35.88
CA THR A 15 16.06 7.92 36.76
C THR A 15 14.83 7.58 37.62
N ARG A 16 14.37 6.32 37.60
CA ARG A 16 13.44 5.78 38.61
C ARG A 16 14.20 4.92 39.63
N PRO A 17 13.81 4.93 40.92
CA PRO A 17 14.62 4.38 41.99
C PRO A 17 14.37 2.88 42.25
N GLY A 18 15.48 2.18 42.48
CA GLY A 18 15.71 1.03 43.37
C GLY A 18 14.59 0.04 43.68
N ALA A 19 14.75 -1.20 43.19
CA ALA A 19 14.31 -2.40 43.89
C ALA A 19 15.50 -3.38 43.94
N SER A 20 15.97 -3.68 45.15
CA SER A 20 17.07 -4.60 45.40
C SER A 20 16.61 -6.05 45.34
N VAL A 21 17.28 -6.88 44.55
CA VAL A 21 17.26 -8.34 44.73
C VAL A 21 18.71 -8.83 44.69
N ARG A 22 19.15 -9.46 45.79
CA ARG A 22 20.42 -10.17 45.90
C ARG A 22 20.25 -11.59 45.34
N GLY A 23 21.23 -12.06 44.58
CA GLY A 23 21.50 -13.50 44.47
C GLY A 23 21.90 -13.98 43.07
N GLY A 24 23.12 -14.51 42.96
CA GLY A 24 23.51 -15.42 41.86
C GLY A 24 24.38 -14.80 40.78
N GLY A 25 25.67 -14.59 41.06
CA GLY A 25 26.66 -14.31 40.02
C GLY A 25 26.89 -15.54 39.16
N GLN A 26 26.31 -15.55 37.96
CA GLN A 26 26.86 -16.24 36.81
C GLN A 26 27.20 -15.16 35.79
N GLU A 27 28.49 -14.94 35.55
CA GLU A 27 28.96 -14.09 34.46
C GLU A 27 28.48 -14.71 33.15
N LEU A 28 27.42 -14.14 32.58
CA LEU A 28 27.06 -14.33 31.19
C LEU A 28 28.16 -13.66 30.37
N SER A 29 29.11 -14.48 29.89
CA SER A 29 30.10 -14.09 28.89
C SER A 29 29.37 -13.48 27.71
N SER A 30 29.48 -12.15 27.55
CA SER A 30 28.97 -11.43 26.40
C SER A 30 29.89 -11.72 25.21
N ALA A 31 29.76 -12.91 24.64
CA ALA A 31 30.21 -13.17 23.29
C ALA A 31 29.31 -12.35 22.35
N THR A 32 29.73 -11.12 22.07
CA THR A 32 29.16 -10.31 20.99
C THR A 32 29.46 -11.06 19.70
N ALA A 33 28.52 -11.89 19.27
CA ALA A 33 28.56 -12.50 17.95
C ALA A 33 28.53 -11.35 16.94
N THR A 34 29.69 -11.06 16.35
CA THR A 34 29.79 -10.18 15.20
C THR A 34 29.06 -10.85 14.05
N VAL A 35 27.85 -10.36 13.75
CA VAL A 35 27.18 -10.72 12.49
C VAL A 35 28.12 -10.25 11.38
N PRO A 36 28.62 -11.14 10.51
CA PRO A 36 29.46 -10.70 9.40
C PRO A 36 28.65 -9.71 8.57
N GLU A 37 29.18 -8.50 8.46
CA GLU A 37 28.58 -7.42 7.69
C GLU A 37 28.69 -7.80 6.21
N ALA A 38 27.65 -8.48 5.72
CA ALA A 38 27.56 -8.88 4.32
C ALA A 38 27.50 -7.61 3.47
N GLU A 39 28.40 -7.49 2.49
CA GLU A 39 28.32 -6.39 1.54
C GLU A 39 26.94 -6.39 0.88
N PRO A 40 26.25 -5.23 0.84
CA PRO A 40 24.93 -5.16 0.26
C PRO A 40 25.00 -5.57 -1.20
N ALA A 41 24.11 -6.48 -1.61
CA ALA A 41 24.02 -6.89 -2.99
C ALA A 41 23.87 -5.67 -3.92
N PRO A 42 24.46 -5.69 -5.12
CA PRO A 42 24.39 -4.56 -6.04
C PRO A 42 22.92 -4.22 -6.37
N LEU A 43 22.61 -2.93 -6.41
CA LEU A 43 21.28 -2.45 -6.75
C LEU A 43 20.93 -2.85 -8.19
N ARG A 44 19.73 -3.39 -8.39
CA ARG A 44 19.19 -3.68 -9.73
C ARG A 44 18.93 -2.37 -10.48
N ALA A 45 19.06 -2.41 -11.81
CA ALA A 45 18.72 -1.27 -12.66
C ALA A 45 17.22 -0.91 -12.63
N TYR A 46 16.36 -1.89 -12.35
CA TYR A 46 14.91 -1.74 -12.24
C TYR A 46 14.37 -2.40 -10.97
N PRO A 47 13.27 -1.88 -10.39
CA PRO A 47 12.66 -2.47 -9.20
C PRO A 47 12.04 -3.83 -9.53
N THR A 48 11.86 -4.67 -8.51
CA THR A 48 11.16 -5.96 -8.64
C THR A 48 9.65 -5.82 -8.50
N LYS A 49 9.20 -4.80 -7.77
CA LYS A 49 7.79 -4.49 -7.55
C LYS A 49 7.55 -3.02 -7.79
N LEU A 50 6.49 -2.70 -8.52
CA LEU A 50 6.09 -1.34 -8.79
C LEU A 50 4.68 -1.10 -8.24
N PHE A 51 4.52 -0.04 -7.46
CA PHE A 51 3.22 0.45 -7.00
C PHE A 51 2.88 1.70 -7.80
N VAL A 52 1.71 1.69 -8.44
CA VAL A 52 1.26 2.77 -9.31
C VAL A 52 -0.17 3.13 -8.94
N GLU A 53 -0.38 4.36 -8.51
CA GLU A 53 -1.73 4.86 -8.21
C GLU A 53 -2.50 5.05 -9.50
N ALA A 54 -3.56 4.27 -9.70
CA ALA A 54 -4.43 4.40 -10.86
C ALA A 54 -5.26 5.69 -10.79
N THR A 55 -5.73 6.08 -9.62
CA THR A 55 -6.56 7.28 -9.42
C THR A 55 -6.50 7.67 -7.95
N THR A 56 -6.57 8.96 -7.66
CA THR A 56 -6.77 9.47 -6.29
C THR A 56 -8.25 9.53 -5.89
N ARG A 57 -9.18 9.45 -6.86
CA ARG A 57 -10.63 9.45 -6.60
C ARG A 57 -11.06 8.23 -5.80
N CYS A 58 -11.97 8.43 -4.86
CA CYS A 58 -12.60 7.35 -4.10
C CYS A 58 -14.09 7.64 -3.93
N ASN A 59 -14.91 6.59 -3.93
CA ASN A 59 -16.36 6.65 -3.71
C ASN A 59 -16.74 6.35 -2.25
N LEU A 60 -15.79 6.45 -1.31
CA LEU A 60 -15.98 6.23 0.13
C LEU A 60 -15.31 7.32 0.97
N GLY A 61 -15.89 7.58 2.15
CA GLY A 61 -15.38 8.49 3.18
C GLY A 61 -14.80 7.75 4.39
N CYS A 62 -13.86 6.82 4.19
CA CYS A 62 -13.36 5.98 5.28
C CYS A 62 -12.64 6.81 6.37
N PHE A 63 -13.02 6.63 7.64
CA PHE A 63 -12.53 7.44 8.77
C PHE A 63 -10.99 7.45 8.92
N MET A 64 -10.35 6.30 8.68
CA MET A 64 -8.89 6.14 8.80
C MET A 64 -8.11 6.60 7.56
N CYS A 65 -8.79 7.04 6.50
CA CYS A 65 -8.13 7.37 5.24
C CYS A 65 -7.42 8.72 5.34
N VAL A 66 -6.22 8.81 4.75
CA VAL A 66 -5.44 10.07 4.69
C VAL A 66 -6.23 11.22 4.06
N LYS A 67 -7.15 10.92 3.12
CA LYS A 67 -8.05 11.93 2.51
C LYS A 67 -8.95 12.65 3.52
N GLN A 68 -9.22 12.04 4.67
CA GLN A 68 -10.05 12.61 5.74
C GLN A 68 -9.21 13.36 6.79
N THR A 69 -7.90 13.44 6.61
CA THR A 69 -7.03 14.19 7.54
C THR A 69 -7.17 15.68 7.29
N ASP A 70 -7.28 16.46 8.36
CA ASP A 70 -7.33 17.93 8.28
C ASP A 70 -6.12 18.49 7.52
N GLY A 71 -6.40 19.36 6.54
CA GLY A 71 -5.36 19.93 5.68
C GLY A 71 -4.84 18.99 4.58
N CYS A 72 -5.50 17.84 4.34
CA CYS A 72 -5.21 16.99 3.19
C CYS A 72 -5.57 17.70 1.87
N GLY A 73 -4.63 18.47 1.32
CA GLY A 73 -4.76 19.19 0.04
C GLY A 73 -4.51 18.32 -1.19
N MET A 74 -4.90 17.04 -1.16
CA MET A 74 -4.68 16.12 -2.27
C MET A 74 -5.59 16.46 -3.45
N SER A 75 -5.02 16.68 -4.62
CA SER A 75 -5.79 16.88 -5.85
C SER A 75 -6.35 15.55 -6.37
N GLU A 76 -7.59 15.59 -6.86
CA GLU A 76 -8.20 14.47 -7.56
C GLU A 76 -7.66 14.35 -8.99
N GLY A 77 -7.34 13.14 -9.42
CA GLY A 77 -6.80 12.88 -10.74
C GLY A 77 -6.74 11.39 -11.07
N ASP A 78 -6.74 11.12 -12.38
CA ASP A 78 -6.53 9.80 -12.94
C ASP A 78 -5.12 9.70 -13.53
N LEU A 79 -4.48 8.56 -13.35
CA LEU A 79 -3.29 8.22 -14.13
C LEU A 79 -3.67 8.16 -15.61
N THR A 80 -2.92 8.88 -16.45
CA THR A 80 -3.16 8.90 -17.89
C THR A 80 -2.43 7.74 -18.59
N PRO A 81 -2.93 7.27 -19.76
CA PRO A 81 -2.24 6.27 -20.56
C PRO A 81 -0.81 6.65 -20.97
N GLU A 82 -0.56 7.93 -21.22
CA GLU A 82 0.76 8.45 -21.59
C GLU A 82 1.73 8.35 -20.41
N THR A 83 1.26 8.72 -19.21
CA THR A 83 2.07 8.62 -17.98
C THR A 83 2.36 7.16 -17.64
N PHE A 84 1.36 6.27 -17.80
CA PHE A 84 1.56 4.84 -17.59
C PHE A 84 2.54 4.24 -18.61
N ALA A 85 2.48 4.66 -19.87
CA ALA A 85 3.41 4.22 -20.91
C ALA A 85 4.87 4.56 -20.59
N ALA A 86 5.13 5.68 -19.90
CA ALA A 86 6.48 6.05 -19.48
C ALA A 86 7.12 5.03 -18.51
N LEU A 87 6.31 4.16 -17.88
CA LEU A 87 6.77 3.11 -16.97
C LEU A 87 7.20 1.82 -17.67
N GLU A 88 6.89 1.66 -18.96
CA GLU A 88 7.14 0.44 -19.74
C GLU A 88 8.58 -0.10 -19.68
N PRO A 89 9.65 0.73 -19.66
CA PRO A 89 11.00 0.22 -19.57
C PRO A 89 11.26 -0.68 -18.35
N ALA A 90 10.48 -0.53 -17.27
CA ALA A 90 10.60 -1.36 -16.08
C ALA A 90 9.87 -2.71 -16.17
N PHE A 91 8.84 -2.84 -17.01
CA PHE A 91 7.89 -3.95 -16.96
C PHE A 91 8.53 -5.32 -17.20
N ALA A 92 9.52 -5.42 -18.09
CA ALA A 92 10.21 -6.66 -18.40
C ALA A 92 11.00 -7.24 -17.20
N GLN A 93 11.21 -6.46 -16.14
CA GLN A 93 11.95 -6.86 -14.94
C GLN A 93 11.04 -7.01 -13.71
N LEU A 94 9.74 -6.67 -13.84
CA LEU A 94 8.81 -6.69 -12.72
C LEU A 94 8.37 -8.12 -12.39
N GLU A 95 8.45 -8.44 -11.10
CA GLU A 95 7.82 -9.59 -10.49
C GLU A 95 6.40 -9.27 -10.00
N ALA A 96 6.12 -7.99 -9.70
CA ALA A 96 4.78 -7.52 -9.36
C ALA A 96 4.50 -6.10 -9.86
N LEU A 97 3.30 -5.90 -10.40
CA LEU A 97 2.71 -4.58 -10.60
C LEU A 97 1.47 -4.44 -9.74
N VAL A 98 1.44 -3.42 -8.90
CA VAL A 98 0.37 -3.17 -7.94
C VAL A 98 -0.29 -1.84 -8.28
N LEU A 99 -1.50 -1.88 -8.84
CA LEU A 99 -2.24 -0.70 -9.32
C LEU A 99 -3.03 -0.04 -8.18
N ASN A 100 -2.32 0.27 -7.09
CA ASN A 100 -2.88 0.84 -5.86
C ASN A 100 -2.38 2.23 -5.58
N GLY A 101 -3.20 2.97 -4.83
CA GLY A 101 -2.83 4.21 -4.19
C GLY A 101 -3.81 4.50 -3.07
N VAL A 102 -4.18 5.76 -2.95
CA VAL A 102 -5.14 6.29 -1.98
C VAL A 102 -6.58 6.17 -2.48
N GLY A 103 -6.80 6.22 -3.80
CA GLY A 103 -8.13 6.12 -4.39
C GLY A 103 -8.66 4.69 -4.59
N GLU A 104 -9.79 4.59 -5.28
CA GLU A 104 -10.43 3.33 -5.70
C GLU A 104 -10.07 3.03 -7.16
N PRO A 105 -9.22 2.01 -7.43
CA PRO A 105 -8.75 1.70 -8.78
C PRO A 105 -9.87 1.48 -9.80
N LEU A 106 -11.00 0.90 -9.39
CA LEU A 106 -12.13 0.62 -10.28
C LEU A 106 -12.79 1.88 -10.87
N LEU A 107 -12.50 3.08 -10.31
CA LEU A 107 -12.95 4.36 -10.84
C LEU A 107 -12.09 4.88 -12.00
N ASN A 108 -10.91 4.31 -12.26
CA ASN A 108 -10.12 4.71 -13.43
C ASN A 108 -10.68 4.00 -14.69
N PRO A 109 -11.10 4.74 -15.75
CA PRO A 109 -11.67 4.16 -16.96
C PRO A 109 -10.65 3.38 -17.81
N HIS A 110 -9.36 3.54 -17.57
CA HIS A 110 -8.26 2.91 -18.29
C HIS A 110 -7.65 1.71 -17.55
N LEU A 111 -8.23 1.29 -16.43
CA LEU A 111 -7.66 0.22 -15.59
C LEU A 111 -7.38 -1.07 -16.37
N GLU A 112 -8.36 -1.60 -17.12
CA GLU A 112 -8.16 -2.78 -17.97
C GLU A 112 -7.09 -2.57 -19.04
N THR A 113 -6.99 -1.37 -19.60
CA THR A 113 -5.95 -1.03 -20.59
C THR A 113 -4.56 -1.09 -19.95
N PHE A 114 -4.41 -0.58 -18.72
CA PHE A 114 -3.15 -0.63 -17.98
C PHE A 114 -2.74 -2.07 -17.67
N ILE A 115 -3.68 -2.88 -17.17
CA ILE A 115 -3.45 -4.30 -16.88
C ILE A 115 -2.99 -5.03 -18.14
N ARG A 116 -3.72 -4.90 -19.25
CA ARG A 116 -3.40 -5.57 -20.52
C ARG A 116 -2.03 -5.19 -21.04
N ARG A 117 -1.71 -3.89 -21.00
CA ARG A 117 -0.45 -3.33 -21.48
C ARG A 117 0.75 -3.77 -20.63
N ALA A 118 0.59 -3.81 -19.31
CA ALA A 118 1.62 -4.35 -18.45
C ALA A 118 1.78 -5.87 -18.64
N LYS A 119 0.68 -6.62 -18.71
CA LYS A 119 0.71 -8.09 -18.84
C LYS A 119 1.41 -8.55 -20.12
N SER A 120 1.32 -7.80 -21.22
CA SER A 120 2.02 -8.12 -22.46
C SER A 120 3.54 -7.99 -22.40
N SER A 121 4.05 -7.21 -21.43
CA SER A 121 5.48 -6.86 -21.33
C SER A 121 6.14 -7.46 -20.10
N MET A 122 5.36 -7.87 -19.10
CA MET A 122 5.86 -8.50 -17.88
C MET A 122 6.27 -9.96 -18.11
N PRO A 123 7.26 -10.47 -17.36
CA PRO A 123 7.56 -11.90 -17.31
C PRO A 123 6.31 -12.72 -16.97
N ALA A 124 6.18 -13.91 -17.57
CA ALA A 124 5.03 -14.80 -17.34
C ALA A 124 4.86 -15.20 -15.86
N ALA A 125 5.96 -15.21 -15.08
CA ALA A 125 5.94 -15.48 -13.65
C ALA A 125 5.53 -14.27 -12.79
N GLY A 126 5.48 -13.07 -13.37
CA GLY A 126 5.05 -11.84 -12.69
C GLY A 126 3.53 -11.77 -12.58
N TRP A 127 3.06 -11.04 -11.56
CA TRP A 127 1.63 -10.86 -11.31
C TRP A 127 1.22 -9.40 -11.25
N ILE A 128 -0.03 -9.13 -11.64
CA ILE A 128 -0.67 -7.81 -11.57
C ILE A 128 -1.83 -7.88 -10.58
N GLY A 129 -1.94 -6.89 -9.71
CA GLY A 129 -3.05 -6.84 -8.76
C GLY A 129 -3.37 -5.45 -8.22
N PHE A 130 -4.52 -5.34 -7.58
CA PHE A 130 -4.91 -4.15 -6.84
C PHE A 130 -5.86 -4.46 -5.68
N GLN A 131 -6.07 -3.45 -4.84
CA GLN A 131 -6.97 -3.41 -3.71
C GLN A 131 -8.20 -2.60 -4.11
N SER A 132 -9.38 -3.08 -3.74
CA SER A 132 -10.64 -2.39 -4.00
C SER A 132 -11.52 -2.42 -2.77
N ASN A 133 -12.38 -1.40 -2.64
CA ASN A 133 -13.49 -1.41 -1.72
C ASN A 133 -14.66 -2.29 -2.19
N GLY A 134 -14.61 -2.82 -3.41
CA GLY A 134 -15.56 -3.82 -3.92
C GLY A 134 -16.92 -3.29 -4.37
N LEU A 135 -17.27 -2.02 -4.10
CA LEU A 135 -18.60 -1.48 -4.43
C LEU A 135 -18.93 -1.48 -5.92
N LEU A 136 -17.91 -1.39 -6.76
CA LEU A 136 -18.02 -1.37 -8.22
C LEU A 136 -17.76 -2.73 -8.86
N MET A 137 -17.59 -3.78 -8.05
CA MET A 137 -17.29 -5.12 -8.55
C MET A 137 -18.58 -5.86 -8.94
N THR A 138 -18.93 -5.77 -10.22
CA THR A 138 -19.97 -6.60 -10.85
C THR A 138 -19.35 -7.83 -11.51
N TYR A 139 -20.15 -8.84 -11.84
CA TYR A 139 -19.67 -10.01 -12.58
C TYR A 139 -19.03 -9.62 -13.93
N SER A 140 -19.66 -8.70 -14.68
CA SER A 140 -19.11 -8.24 -15.96
C SER A 140 -17.78 -7.50 -15.77
N ARG A 141 -17.63 -6.73 -14.69
CA ARG A 141 -16.37 -6.04 -14.36
C ARG A 141 -15.30 -7.01 -13.90
N ALA A 142 -15.64 -8.02 -13.11
CA ALA A 142 -14.72 -9.09 -12.73
C ALA A 142 -14.20 -9.83 -13.98
N LEU A 143 -15.09 -10.19 -14.90
CA LEU A 143 -14.72 -10.86 -16.15
C LEU A 143 -13.79 -9.98 -17.00
N SER A 144 -14.11 -8.70 -17.21
CA SER A 144 -13.26 -7.80 -18.01
C SER A 144 -11.84 -7.64 -17.44
N LEU A 145 -11.73 -7.65 -16.11
CA LEU A 145 -10.44 -7.59 -15.42
C LEU A 145 -9.61 -8.87 -15.60
N VAL A 146 -10.24 -10.04 -15.48
CA VAL A 146 -9.59 -11.33 -15.73
C VAL A 146 -9.15 -11.44 -17.19
N GLU A 147 -10.00 -11.07 -18.14
CA GLU A 147 -9.67 -11.04 -19.57
C GLU A 147 -8.56 -10.05 -19.90
N ALA A 148 -8.43 -8.96 -19.15
CA ALA A 148 -7.29 -8.04 -19.27
C ALA A 148 -5.98 -8.63 -18.76
N GLY A 149 -6.02 -9.73 -17.98
CA GLY A 149 -4.85 -10.43 -17.45
C GLY A 149 -4.53 -10.09 -15.99
N LEU A 150 -5.52 -9.65 -15.21
CA LEU A 150 -5.37 -9.42 -13.78
C LEU A 150 -5.20 -10.74 -13.02
N ASP A 151 -4.22 -10.80 -12.12
CA ASP A 151 -3.92 -12.01 -11.36
C ASP A 151 -4.48 -11.97 -9.93
N LYS A 152 -4.57 -10.79 -9.31
CA LYS A 152 -4.94 -10.65 -7.89
C LYS A 152 -5.85 -9.46 -7.62
N ILE A 153 -6.90 -9.70 -6.85
CA ILE A 153 -7.75 -8.66 -6.25
C ILE A 153 -7.76 -8.86 -4.73
N CYS A 154 -7.58 -7.77 -4.00
CA CYS A 154 -7.76 -7.74 -2.55
C CYS A 154 -8.98 -6.86 -2.21
N LEU A 155 -9.98 -7.43 -1.55
CA LEU A 155 -11.15 -6.67 -1.08
C LEU A 155 -10.90 -6.14 0.32
N SER A 156 -11.08 -4.84 0.50
CA SER A 156 -10.81 -4.17 1.78
C SER A 156 -12.05 -4.20 2.67
N ILE A 157 -11.95 -4.85 3.83
CA ILE A 157 -13.06 -5.08 4.78
C ILE A 157 -12.55 -4.83 6.19
N ASP A 158 -13.15 -3.85 6.88
CA ASP A 158 -12.69 -3.44 8.23
C ASP A 158 -13.65 -3.85 9.36
N ALA A 159 -14.82 -4.39 9.02
CA ALA A 159 -15.79 -4.85 10.02
C ALA A 159 -16.71 -5.93 9.45
N ALA A 160 -17.12 -6.86 10.32
CA ALA A 160 -18.07 -7.92 9.98
C ALA A 160 -19.54 -7.55 10.31
N SER A 161 -19.79 -6.49 11.07
CA SER A 161 -21.14 -6.01 11.33
C SER A 161 -21.51 -4.89 10.35
N PRO A 162 -22.72 -4.88 9.77
CA PRO A 162 -23.14 -3.80 8.87
C PRO A 162 -23.10 -2.41 9.52
N GLU A 163 -23.43 -2.32 10.81
CA GLU A 163 -23.41 -1.05 11.55
C GLU A 163 -22.00 -0.50 11.71
N THR A 164 -21.03 -1.33 12.15
CA THR A 164 -19.64 -0.91 12.31
C THR A 164 -19.00 -0.65 10.94
N PHE A 165 -19.33 -1.44 9.92
CA PHE A 165 -18.83 -1.24 8.57
C PHE A 165 -19.19 0.16 8.05
N ARG A 166 -20.46 0.56 8.14
CA ARG A 166 -20.90 1.91 7.73
C ARG A 166 -20.24 3.04 8.52
N LYS A 167 -19.98 2.83 9.81
CA LYS A 167 -19.27 3.81 10.66
C LYS A 167 -17.82 4.00 10.24
N VAL A 168 -17.13 2.91 9.87
CA VAL A 168 -15.71 2.93 9.51
C VAL A 168 -15.51 3.34 8.05
N ARG A 169 -16.35 2.83 7.15
CA ARG A 169 -16.34 3.07 5.70
C ARG A 169 -17.60 3.81 5.28
N GLU A 170 -17.63 5.12 5.54
CA GLU A 170 -18.78 5.96 5.20
C GLU A 170 -19.13 5.86 3.71
N GLY A 171 -20.40 5.59 3.40
CA GLY A 171 -20.89 5.33 2.04
C GLY A 171 -20.81 3.86 1.58
N GLY A 172 -20.24 2.97 2.41
CA GLY A 172 -20.11 1.55 2.11
C GLY A 172 -21.21 0.68 2.71
N GLU A 173 -21.50 -0.45 2.05
CA GLU A 173 -22.43 -1.47 2.55
C GLU A 173 -21.80 -2.85 2.51
N LEU A 174 -21.91 -3.60 3.63
CA LEU A 174 -21.32 -4.94 3.73
C LEU A 174 -21.92 -5.92 2.70
N LEU A 175 -23.21 -5.77 2.38
CA LEU A 175 -23.88 -6.56 1.34
C LEU A 175 -23.24 -6.36 -0.05
N ALA A 176 -22.69 -5.18 -0.35
CA ALA A 176 -22.00 -4.96 -1.61
C ALA A 176 -20.68 -5.75 -1.69
N ILE A 177 -20.02 -5.94 -0.55
CA ILE A 177 -18.82 -6.79 -0.45
C ILE A 177 -19.17 -8.26 -0.68
N GLU A 178 -20.27 -8.75 -0.11
CA GLU A 178 -20.75 -10.12 -0.37
C GLU A 178 -21.04 -10.35 -1.86
N LYS A 179 -21.64 -9.34 -2.52
CA LYS A 179 -21.84 -9.36 -3.98
C LYS A 179 -20.52 -9.35 -4.75
N ALA A 180 -19.54 -8.57 -4.29
CA ALA A 180 -18.21 -8.56 -4.90
C ALA A 180 -17.51 -9.92 -4.79
N PHE A 181 -17.59 -10.60 -3.64
CA PHE A 181 -17.09 -11.98 -3.51
C PHE A 181 -17.80 -12.93 -4.45
N THR A 182 -19.13 -12.83 -4.55
CA THR A 182 -19.92 -13.66 -5.48
C THR A 182 -19.55 -13.39 -6.94
N ALA A 183 -19.24 -12.15 -7.31
CA ALA A 183 -18.82 -11.79 -8.66
C ALA A 183 -17.40 -12.31 -9.02
N LEU A 184 -16.57 -12.56 -8.01
CA LEU A 184 -15.19 -13.04 -8.16
C LEU A 184 -15.03 -14.56 -8.02
N ALA A 185 -16.11 -15.26 -7.63
CA ALA A 185 -16.16 -16.71 -7.48
C ALA A 185 -16.46 -17.41 -8.82
#